data_AF-A0A5A7WPI7-F1
#
_entry.id   AF-A0A5A7WPI7-F1
#
_cell.length_a   1.000
_cell.length_b   1.000
_cell.length_c   1.000
_cell.angle_alpha   90.00
_cell.angle_beta   90.00
_cell.angle_gamma   90.00
#
_symmetry.space_group_name_H-M   'P 1'
#
loop_
_entity.id
_entity.type
_entity.pdbx_description
1 polymer ?
#
loop_
_entity_poly.entity_id
_entity_poly.type
_entity_poly.pdbx_seq_one_letter_code
_entity_poly.pdbx_strand_id
1 'polypeptide(L)'
;MSIQYGEASLDELVTPLPRKRRSSLYPAHSGVGRQAASSEPETPRPQTRSRQRPPHAADLAQSRLFEALLLDDIDELEDRAATAERRWQRRRERKLDDVETPPHDLKQLRQQIAEARRLLDALYARFPPE
;
A
#
# COMPACT_ATOMS: atom_id res chain seq x y z
N MET A 1 18.04 -55.79 39.47
CA MET A 1 19.51 -55.76 39.57
C MET A 1 20.05 -55.13 38.29
N SER A 2 20.93 -54.13 38.45
CA SER A 2 21.69 -53.39 37.42
C SER A 2 22.75 -54.30 36.74
N ILE A 3 23.48 -54.02 35.64
CA ILE A 3 24.14 -52.81 35.09
C ILE A 3 24.44 -53.00 33.57
N GLN A 4 24.40 -51.87 32.83
CA GLN A 4 25.16 -51.33 31.65
C GLN A 4 26.24 -52.21 30.94
N TYR A 5 26.55 -52.07 29.64
CA TYR A 5 27.13 -50.91 28.91
C TYR A 5 27.05 -51.04 27.36
N GLY A 6 27.15 -49.90 26.65
CA GLY A 6 27.69 -49.77 25.27
C GLY A 6 26.77 -49.01 24.30
N GLU A 7 26.70 -47.67 24.33
CA GLU A 7 27.42 -46.72 23.44
C GLU A 7 27.24 -46.91 21.92
N ALA A 8 26.48 -46.00 21.29
CA ALA A 8 26.91 -45.29 20.09
C ALA A 8 26.06 -44.03 19.91
N SER A 9 26.67 -42.89 20.16
CA SER A 9 26.19 -41.55 19.89
C SER A 9 26.00 -41.35 18.38
N LEU A 10 24.85 -40.78 17.99
CA LEU A 10 24.66 -40.15 16.68
C LEU A 10 24.25 -38.69 16.91
N ASP A 11 25.15 -37.94 17.57
CA ASP A 11 25.29 -36.51 17.32
C ASP A 11 25.88 -36.34 15.91
N GLU A 12 25.02 -36.37 14.89
CA GLU A 12 25.43 -35.99 13.53
C GLU A 12 25.38 -34.47 13.39
N LEU A 13 26.54 -33.91 13.69
CA LEU A 13 26.96 -32.53 13.55
C LEU A 13 26.71 -31.99 12.14
N VAL A 14 25.61 -31.24 11.97
CA VAL A 14 25.48 -30.29 10.86
C VAL A 14 26.50 -29.18 11.09
N THR A 15 27.67 -29.35 10.49
CA THR A 15 28.76 -28.37 10.52
C THR A 15 28.40 -27.20 9.59
N PRO A 16 28.26 -25.95 10.08
CA PRO A 16 28.18 -24.80 9.19
C PRO A 16 29.57 -24.51 8.61
N LEU A 17 29.68 -24.59 7.28
CA LEU A 17 30.87 -24.22 6.52
C LEU A 17 31.24 -22.73 6.77
N PRO A 18 32.53 -22.39 6.93
CA PRO A 18 32.97 -21.02 7.09
C PRO A 18 32.84 -20.26 5.77
N ARG A 19 31.93 -19.28 5.72
CA ARG A 19 31.89 -18.30 4.62
C ARG A 19 33.13 -17.40 4.71
N LYS A 20 34.11 -17.69 3.85
CA LYS A 20 35.30 -16.87 3.61
C LYS A 20 34.91 -15.42 3.36
N ARG A 21 35.45 -14.53 4.18
CA ARG A 21 35.51 -13.08 3.98
C ARG A 21 36.09 -12.79 2.60
N ARG A 22 35.26 -12.32 1.67
CA ARG A 22 35.74 -11.62 0.49
C ARG A 22 36.04 -10.19 0.90
N SER A 23 37.29 -9.95 1.25
CA SER A 23 37.90 -8.62 1.24
C SER A 23 37.81 -8.08 -0.20
N SER A 24 36.82 -7.24 -0.45
CA SER A 24 36.76 -6.45 -1.68
C SER A 24 37.35 -5.08 -1.40
N LEU A 25 38.55 -4.92 -1.94
CA LEU A 25 39.33 -3.71 -2.14
C LEU A 25 38.50 -2.41 -2.20
N TYR A 26 38.66 -1.56 -1.20
CA TYR A 26 38.54 -0.12 -1.39
C TYR A 26 39.92 0.42 -1.74
N PRO A 27 40.10 1.08 -2.90
CA PRO A 27 41.26 1.94 -3.12
C PRO A 27 41.12 3.18 -2.22
N ALA A 28 42.06 3.34 -1.30
CA ALA A 28 42.26 4.58 -0.58
C ALA A 28 42.78 5.63 -1.56
N HIS A 29 41.94 6.57 -1.96
CA HIS A 29 42.35 7.81 -2.62
C HIS A 29 42.13 8.97 -1.65
N SER A 30 43.09 9.15 -0.76
CA SER A 30 43.40 10.46 -0.18
C SER A 30 44.02 11.32 -1.29
N GLY A 31 43.31 12.36 -1.71
CA GLY A 31 43.77 13.31 -2.73
C GLY A 31 43.00 14.61 -2.66
N VAL A 32 43.61 15.58 -1.99
CA VAL A 32 43.18 16.98 -1.90
C VAL A 32 43.28 17.64 -3.29
N GLY A 33 42.26 18.42 -3.66
CA GLY A 33 42.42 19.59 -4.53
C GLY A 33 41.71 19.56 -5.89
N ARG A 34 40.60 20.31 -6.00
CA ARG A 34 40.44 21.49 -6.87
C ARG A 34 38.96 21.88 -7.00
N GLN A 35 38.65 23.11 -6.61
CA GLN A 35 37.54 23.87 -7.19
C GLN A 35 37.81 24.07 -8.68
N ALA A 36 36.86 23.73 -9.55
CA ALA A 36 36.55 24.49 -10.77
C ALA A 36 35.25 23.97 -11.41
N ALA A 37 34.26 24.86 -11.43
CA ALA A 37 33.28 25.06 -12.51
C ALA A 37 32.42 23.88 -12.97
N SER A 38 31.12 23.96 -12.65
CA SER A 38 29.97 23.98 -13.57
C SER A 38 28.73 23.74 -12.70
N SER A 39 28.06 24.77 -12.17
CA SER A 39 26.92 25.40 -12.85
C SER A 39 26.02 24.38 -13.57
N GLU A 40 25.53 23.37 -12.85
CA GLU A 40 24.30 22.72 -13.27
C GLU A 40 23.17 23.74 -13.09
N PRO A 41 22.41 24.08 -14.15
CA PRO A 41 21.20 24.86 -13.98
C PRO A 41 20.22 23.95 -13.22
N GLU A 42 19.96 24.26 -11.96
CA GLU A 42 18.72 23.86 -11.32
C GLU A 42 17.58 24.39 -12.20
N THR A 43 17.07 23.54 -13.09
CA THR A 43 15.82 23.84 -13.78
C THR A 43 14.77 24.02 -12.68
N PRO A 44 14.12 25.19 -12.58
CA PRO A 44 13.01 25.34 -11.64
C PRO A 44 11.98 24.28 -11.99
N ARG A 45 11.75 23.33 -11.06
CA ARG A 45 10.62 22.39 -11.16
C ARG A 45 9.38 23.25 -11.42
N PRO A 46 8.58 22.98 -12.46
CA PRO A 46 7.41 23.79 -12.74
C PRO A 46 6.47 23.68 -11.52
N GLN A 47 6.43 24.78 -10.77
CA GLN A 47 5.52 24.96 -9.66
C GLN A 47 4.10 24.83 -10.22
N THR A 48 3.28 24.11 -9.47
CA THR A 48 1.89 23.75 -9.73
C THR A 48 1.01 24.96 -10.03
N ARG A 49 1.03 25.44 -11.28
CA ARG A 49 -0.04 26.30 -11.82
C ARG A 49 -1.17 25.43 -12.35
N SER A 50 -1.75 24.59 -11.49
CA SER A 50 -2.72 23.56 -11.90
C SER A 50 -4.19 23.99 -11.80
N ARG A 51 -4.50 25.21 -11.32
CA ARG A 51 -5.88 25.66 -11.09
C ARG A 51 -6.44 26.67 -12.10
N GLN A 52 -5.64 27.19 -13.04
CA GLN A 52 -6.09 28.26 -13.94
C GLN A 52 -6.05 27.90 -15.43
N ARG A 53 -5.52 26.74 -15.81
CA ARG A 53 -5.56 26.29 -17.20
C ARG A 53 -6.85 25.51 -17.45
N PRO A 54 -7.56 25.76 -18.55
CA PRO A 54 -8.62 24.87 -19.02
C PRO A 54 -8.10 23.41 -19.12
N PRO A 55 -8.92 22.41 -18.79
CA PRO A 55 -8.58 20.99 -18.98
C PRO A 55 -8.04 20.72 -20.38
N HIS A 56 -6.90 20.05 -20.47
CA HIS A 56 -6.44 19.52 -21.75
C HIS A 56 -7.28 18.30 -22.15
N ALA A 57 -7.36 17.96 -23.44
CA ALA A 57 -8.10 16.77 -23.90
C ALA A 57 -7.62 15.47 -23.21
N ALA A 58 -6.33 15.39 -22.88
CA ALA A 58 -5.77 14.28 -22.10
C ALA A 58 -6.31 14.25 -20.66
N ASP A 59 -6.45 15.41 -20.00
CA ASP A 59 -6.99 15.49 -18.65
C ASP A 59 -8.45 15.02 -18.61
N LEU A 60 -9.23 15.37 -19.66
CA LEU A 60 -10.62 14.92 -19.81
C LEU A 60 -10.71 13.41 -20.07
N ALA A 61 -9.82 12.85 -20.90
CA ALA A 61 -9.78 11.41 -21.12
C ALA A 61 -9.41 10.66 -19.83
N GLN A 62 -8.46 11.19 -19.06
CA GLN A 62 -8.08 10.63 -17.77
C GLN A 62 -9.18 10.77 -16.72
N SER A 63 -9.90 11.90 -16.67
CA SER A 63 -11.00 12.08 -15.71
C SER A 63 -12.09 11.06 -15.94
N ARG A 64 -12.48 10.80 -17.20
CA ARG A 64 -13.48 9.77 -17.54
C ARG A 64 -13.04 8.36 -17.14
N LEU A 65 -11.74 8.05 -17.26
CA LEU A 65 -11.21 6.78 -16.77
C LEU A 65 -11.30 6.69 -15.24
N PHE A 66 -10.91 7.74 -14.51
CA PHE A 66 -11.01 7.76 -13.05
C PHE A 66 -12.45 7.72 -12.55
N GLU A 67 -13.38 8.39 -13.24
CA GLU A 67 -14.81 8.31 -12.99
C GLU A 67 -15.31 6.87 -13.07
N ALA A 68 -15.02 6.17 -14.18
CA ALA A 68 -15.42 4.78 -14.36
C ALA A 68 -14.85 3.86 -13.26
N LEU A 69 -13.58 4.05 -12.90
CA LEU A 69 -12.94 3.30 -11.81
C LEU A 69 -13.58 3.57 -10.45
N LEU A 70 -13.88 4.84 -10.14
CA LEU A 70 -14.50 5.21 -8.86
C LEU A 70 -15.92 4.67 -8.74
N LEU A 71 -16.68 4.65 -9.84
CA LEU A 71 -18.03 4.07 -9.86
C LEU A 71 -17.99 2.55 -9.62
N ASP A 72 -17.09 1.84 -10.31
CA ASP A 72 -16.88 0.40 -10.10
C ASP A 72 -16.44 0.08 -8.66
N ASP A 73 -15.49 0.86 -8.13
CA ASP A 73 -15.04 0.73 -6.74
C ASP A 73 -16.18 0.98 -5.74
N ILE A 74 -17.05 1.96 -5.99
CA ILE A 74 -18.22 2.24 -5.13
C ILE A 74 -19.17 1.04 -5.15
N ASP A 75 -19.50 0.51 -6.33
CA ASP A 75 -20.39 -0.64 -6.47
C ASP A 75 -19.82 -1.87 -5.74
N GLU A 76 -18.52 -2.18 -5.90
CA GLU A 76 -17.87 -3.30 -5.21
C GLU A 76 -17.91 -3.11 -3.68
N LEU A 77 -17.60 -1.90 -3.20
CA LEU A 77 -17.61 -1.59 -1.78
C LEU A 77 -19.01 -1.70 -1.18
N GLU A 78 -20.04 -1.25 -1.91
CA GLU A 78 -21.43 -1.36 -1.49
C GLU A 78 -21.89 -2.82 -1.38
N ASP A 79 -21.54 -3.66 -2.36
CA ASP A 79 -21.83 -5.09 -2.33
C ASP A 79 -21.17 -5.82 -1.15
N ARG A 80 -19.91 -5.47 -0.88
CA ARG A 80 -19.16 -5.99 0.26
C ARG A 80 -19.78 -5.52 1.58
N ALA A 81 -20.16 -4.25 1.69
CA ALA A 81 -20.81 -3.70 2.86
C ALA A 81 -22.18 -4.37 3.11
N ALA A 82 -23.00 -4.54 2.06
CA ALA A 82 -24.28 -5.22 2.14
C ALA A 82 -24.14 -6.68 2.60
N THR A 83 -23.12 -7.38 2.10
CA THR A 83 -22.83 -8.76 2.51
C THR A 83 -22.36 -8.85 3.96
N ALA A 84 -21.48 -7.95 4.39
CA ALA A 84 -21.02 -7.86 5.78
C ALA A 84 -22.16 -7.51 6.74
N GLU A 85 -23.03 -6.56 6.36
CA GLU A 85 -24.22 -6.16 7.11
C GLU A 85 -25.18 -7.35 7.29
N ARG A 86 -25.55 -8.04 6.20
CA ARG A 86 -26.39 -9.25 6.26
C ARG A 86 -25.80 -10.34 7.16
N ARG A 87 -24.47 -10.51 7.15
CA ARG A 87 -23.78 -11.48 8.04
C ARG A 87 -23.88 -11.03 9.50
N TRP A 88 -23.68 -9.75 9.79
CA TRP A 88 -23.78 -9.21 11.14
C TRP A 88 -25.20 -9.29 11.70
N GLN A 89 -26.21 -8.89 10.92
CA GLN A 89 -27.62 -8.98 11.31
C GLN A 89 -28.02 -10.41 11.68
N ARG A 90 -27.64 -11.40 10.85
CA ARG A 90 -27.90 -12.83 11.14
C ARG A 90 -27.22 -13.32 12.43
N ARG A 91 -26.04 -12.79 12.79
CA ARG A 91 -25.38 -13.12 14.06
C ARG A 91 -26.10 -12.48 15.25
N ARG A 92 -26.55 -11.24 15.11
CA ARG A 92 -27.35 -10.53 16.13
C ARG A 92 -28.69 -11.22 16.40
N GLU A 93 -29.42 -11.59 15.35
CA GLU A 93 -30.70 -12.30 15.47
C GLU A 93 -30.56 -13.63 16.21
N ARG A 94 -29.44 -14.33 15.98
CA ARG A 94 -29.11 -15.60 16.67
C ARG A 94 -28.57 -15.39 18.08
N LYS A 95 -28.44 -14.14 18.55
CA LYS A 95 -27.78 -13.77 19.81
C LYS A 95 -26.38 -14.38 19.97
N LEU A 96 -25.71 -14.62 18.84
CA LEU A 96 -24.35 -15.18 18.83
C LEU A 96 -23.31 -14.11 19.21
N ASP A 97 -23.63 -12.85 18.95
CA ASP A 97 -22.86 -11.67 19.36
C ASP A 97 -23.79 -10.74 20.14
N ASP A 98 -23.44 -10.41 21.39
CA ASP A 98 -24.18 -9.47 22.26
C ASP A 98 -23.88 -7.99 21.92
N VAL A 99 -23.38 -7.74 20.71
CA VAL A 99 -22.84 -6.45 20.32
C VAL A 99 -23.87 -5.70 19.49
N GLU A 100 -24.51 -4.70 20.10
CA GLU A 100 -25.40 -3.75 19.40
C GLU A 100 -24.67 -2.93 18.33
N THR A 101 -23.34 -2.84 18.43
CA THR A 101 -22.50 -2.06 17.54
C THR A 101 -22.06 -2.85 16.30
N PRO A 102 -22.09 -2.25 15.09
CA PRO A 102 -21.54 -2.85 13.88
C PRO A 102 -20.05 -3.24 14.03
N PRO A 103 -19.62 -4.35 13.42
CA PRO A 103 -18.21 -4.75 13.39
C PRO A 103 -17.33 -3.66 12.78
N HIS A 104 -16.07 -3.60 13.22
CA HIS A 104 -15.10 -2.62 12.72
C HIS A 104 -14.99 -2.63 11.18
N ASP A 105 -14.92 -3.81 10.57
CA ASP A 105 -14.79 -3.95 9.11
C ASP A 105 -15.95 -3.32 8.34
N LEU A 106 -17.18 -3.43 8.87
CA LEU A 106 -18.35 -2.80 8.27
C LEU A 106 -18.30 -1.28 8.39
N LYS A 107 -17.77 -0.75 9.50
CA LYS A 107 -17.53 0.70 9.65
C LYS A 107 -16.46 1.18 8.66
N GLN A 108 -15.40 0.41 8.45
CA GLN A 108 -14.35 0.71 7.48
C GLN A 108 -14.89 0.73 6.05
N LEU A 109 -15.68 -0.27 5.66
CA LEU A 109 -16.32 -0.31 4.33
C LEU A 109 -17.19 0.94 4.10
N ARG A 110 -18.01 1.33 5.09
CA ARG A 110 -18.82 2.56 5.01
C ARG A 110 -17.97 3.82 4.86
N GLN A 111 -16.85 3.89 5.57
CA GLN A 111 -15.92 5.01 5.46
C GLN A 111 -15.25 5.06 4.07
N GLN A 112 -14.87 3.90 3.52
CA GLN A 112 -14.30 3.80 2.17
C GLN A 112 -15.30 4.24 1.09
N ILE A 113 -16.57 3.83 1.19
CA ILE A 113 -17.64 4.28 0.29
C ILE A 113 -17.77 5.82 0.35
N ALA A 114 -17.80 6.39 1.56
CA ALA A 114 -17.91 7.83 1.74
C ALA A 114 -16.73 8.58 1.12
N GLU A 115 -15.52 8.04 1.25
CA GLU A 115 -14.31 8.61 0.66
C GLU A 115 -14.33 8.52 -0.87
N ALA A 116 -14.68 7.36 -1.43
CA ALA A 116 -14.78 7.18 -2.88
C ALA A 116 -15.78 8.14 -3.51
N ARG A 117 -16.95 8.32 -2.89
CA ARG A 117 -17.95 9.33 -3.30
C ARG A 117 -17.40 10.74 -3.21
N ARG A 118 -16.66 11.09 -2.15
CA ARG A 118 -16.01 12.41 -2.02
C ARG A 118 -14.99 12.66 -3.13
N LEU A 119 -14.24 11.63 -3.53
CA LEU A 119 -13.29 11.72 -4.64
C LEU A 119 -14.02 11.92 -5.97
N LEU A 120 -15.14 11.24 -6.18
CA LEU A 120 -15.98 11.40 -7.36
C LEU A 120 -16.57 12.83 -7.44
N ASP A 121 -17.10 13.34 -6.32
CA ASP A 121 -17.60 14.72 -6.23
C ASP A 121 -16.49 15.74 -6.55
N ALA A 122 -15.29 15.53 -6.02
CA ALA A 122 -14.14 16.38 -6.28
C ALA A 122 -13.68 16.31 -7.75
N LEU A 123 -13.83 15.14 -8.39
CA LEU A 123 -13.56 14.96 -9.81
C LEU A 123 -14.57 15.75 -10.64
N TYR A 124 -15.87 15.61 -10.36
CA TYR A 124 -16.94 16.33 -11.07
C TYR A 124 -16.90 17.84 -10.86
N ALA A 125 -16.48 18.31 -9.69
CA ALA A 125 -16.28 19.73 -9.44
C ALA A 125 -15.22 20.36 -10.38
N ARG A 126 -14.26 19.55 -10.88
CA ARG A 126 -13.20 20.00 -11.79
C ARG A 126 -13.47 19.63 -13.25
N PHE A 127 -14.06 18.47 -13.49
CA PHE A 127 -14.36 17.91 -14.81
C PHE A 127 -15.83 17.46 -14.80
N PRO A 128 -16.77 18.36 -15.11
CA PRO A 128 -18.18 18.01 -15.16
C PRO A 128 -18.43 16.86 -16.13
N PRO A 129 -19.34 15.93 -15.80
CA PRO A 129 -19.77 14.91 -16.75
C PRO A 129 -20.44 15.57 -17.97
N GLU A 130 -20.29 14.96 -19.15
CA GLU A 130 -20.90 15.42 -20.41
C GLU A 130 -22.42 15.22 -20.44
#